data_AF-A0AAW7AMM2-F1
#
_entry.id   AF-A0AAW7AMM2-F1
#
_cell.length_a   1.000
_cell.length_b   1.000
_cell.length_c   1.000
_cell.angle_alpha   90.00
_cell.angle_beta   90.00
_cell.angle_gamma   90.00
#
_symmetry.space_group_name_H-M   'P 1'
#
loop_
_entity.id
_entity.type
_entity.pdbx_description
1 polymer ?
#
loop_
_entity_poly.entity_id
_entity_poly.type
_entity_poly.pdbx_seq_one_letter_code
_entity_poly.pdbx_strand_id
1 'polypeptide(L)'
;MQPFLVWWWRQIRAVLPERVTTALAAVQRPVVEAVATNDALTLYLREPRSRIIIGTLGQSETLDLETSAQYRALRKGKARHAAIRLVLPAGRIMQRDVTLPLAAEQDLAAILAYEMDRLTPFDAEALYWDFIVLRRDEALGQIMLRLSVVPQASLRPLFERLHLLEAHPHAIADETGETLIRQPVARPLVARVSDPRLALPLGGCTLLACLLLGLFWHQSRVLSGYERQIDALRGPALEASALRRTIEDRRMGEGIVNRARQRLGDPMQIIAALTDLLPDDAWLADLSLKQGQLIISGQSRDPAGLIQGLGTSPVLHNPGFIAPVTRLPGQNASAFSIRAEIGHPVGTPHAGARP
;
A
#
# COMPACT_ATOMS: atom_id res chain seq x y z
N MET A 1 -14.51 -24.01 15.84
CA MET A 1 -13.41 -23.41 15.04
C MET A 1 -13.10 -24.13 13.72
N GLN A 2 -13.37 -25.43 13.57
CA GLN A 2 -13.20 -26.15 12.29
C GLN A 2 -14.06 -25.68 11.09
N PRO A 3 -15.33 -25.23 11.25
CA PRO A 3 -16.14 -24.83 10.08
C PRO A 3 -15.65 -23.54 9.42
N PHE A 4 -15.05 -22.62 10.20
CA PHE A 4 -14.51 -21.36 9.68
C PHE A 4 -13.32 -21.59 8.74
N LEU A 5 -12.40 -22.48 9.09
CA LEU A 5 -11.24 -22.79 8.25
C LEU A 5 -11.64 -23.49 6.95
N VAL A 6 -12.62 -24.39 7.00
CA VAL A 6 -13.17 -25.06 5.79
C VAL A 6 -13.87 -24.05 4.88
N TRP A 7 -14.65 -23.13 5.45
CA TRP A 7 -15.29 -22.05 4.72
C TRP A 7 -14.26 -21.08 4.09
N TRP A 8 -13.24 -20.69 4.85
CA TRP A 8 -12.20 -19.76 4.41
C TRP A 8 -11.34 -20.33 3.29
N TRP A 9 -10.94 -21.61 3.41
CA TRP A 9 -10.23 -22.30 2.32
C TRP A 9 -11.10 -22.41 1.06
N ARG A 10 -12.40 -22.71 1.21
CA ARG A 10 -13.32 -22.75 0.06
C ARG A 10 -13.42 -21.40 -0.66
N GLN A 11 -13.47 -20.29 0.09
CA GLN A 11 -13.50 -18.94 -0.48
C GLN A 11 -12.19 -18.59 -1.20
N ILE A 12 -11.04 -18.94 -0.60
CA ILE A 12 -9.75 -18.75 -1.27
C ILE A 12 -9.68 -19.54 -2.57
N ARG A 13 -10.13 -20.80 -2.57
CA ARG A 13 -10.14 -21.64 -3.78
C ARG A 13 -11.00 -21.06 -4.91
N ALA A 14 -12.04 -20.29 -4.59
CA ALA A 14 -12.91 -19.64 -5.58
C ALA A 14 -12.25 -18.42 -6.27
N VAL A 15 -11.20 -17.86 -5.67
CA VAL A 15 -10.49 -16.66 -6.18
C VAL A 15 -9.12 -17.02 -6.78
N LEU A 16 -8.68 -18.28 -6.68
CA LEU A 16 -7.39 -18.69 -7.25
C LEU A 16 -7.42 -18.71 -8.80
N PRO A 17 -6.41 -18.14 -9.47
CA PRO A 17 -6.29 -18.17 -10.93
C PRO A 17 -6.21 -19.61 -11.46
N GLU A 18 -6.72 -19.84 -12.67
CA GLU A 18 -6.72 -21.19 -13.29
C GLU A 18 -5.34 -21.85 -13.39
N ARG A 19 -4.27 -21.04 -13.43
CA ARG A 19 -2.88 -21.53 -13.42
C ARG A 19 -2.49 -22.22 -12.12
N VAL A 20 -3.08 -21.82 -11.00
CA VAL A 20 -2.80 -22.40 -9.68
C VAL A 20 -3.75 -23.55 -9.38
N THR A 21 -4.99 -23.52 -9.86
CA THR A 21 -5.90 -24.67 -9.78
C THR A 21 -5.39 -25.85 -10.62
N THR A 22 -4.85 -25.58 -11.82
CA THR A 22 -4.20 -26.59 -12.66
C THR A 22 -2.88 -27.10 -12.07
N ALA A 23 -2.09 -26.24 -11.40
CA ALA A 23 -0.89 -26.67 -10.67
C ALA A 23 -1.21 -27.51 -9.42
N LEU A 24 -2.27 -27.17 -8.67
CA LEU A 24 -2.77 -28.01 -7.56
C LEU A 24 -3.43 -29.30 -8.08
N ALA A 25 -4.05 -29.28 -9.26
CA ALA A 25 -4.54 -30.47 -9.94
C ALA A 25 -3.37 -31.36 -10.43
N ALA A 26 -2.23 -30.78 -10.79
CA ALA A 26 -1.00 -31.51 -11.13
C ALA A 26 -0.35 -32.21 -9.92
N VAL A 27 -0.69 -31.81 -8.69
CA VAL A 27 -0.32 -32.50 -7.44
C VAL A 27 -1.34 -33.61 -7.09
N GLN A 28 -2.45 -33.74 -7.83
CA GLN A 28 -3.42 -34.82 -7.58
C GLN A 28 -2.80 -36.17 -7.92
N ARG A 29 -2.99 -37.13 -6.99
CA ARG A 29 -2.63 -38.52 -7.22
C ARG A 29 -3.31 -39.01 -8.51
N PRO A 30 -2.64 -39.89 -9.29
CA PRO A 30 -3.26 -40.49 -10.46
C PRO A 30 -4.61 -41.08 -10.09
N VAL A 31 -5.63 -40.82 -10.91
CA VAL A 31 -6.98 -41.39 -10.75
C VAL A 31 -7.20 -42.35 -11.90
N VAL A 32 -7.65 -43.56 -11.58
CA VAL A 32 -8.09 -44.53 -12.60
C VAL A 32 -9.58 -44.28 -12.82
N GLU A 33 -9.96 -43.87 -14.02
CA GLU A 33 -11.34 -43.66 -14.44
C GLU A 33 -11.82 -44.89 -15.21
N ALA A 34 -12.80 -45.60 -14.65
CA ALA A 34 -13.49 -46.68 -15.34
C ALA A 34 -14.72 -46.08 -16.02
N VAL A 35 -14.66 -45.85 -17.32
CA VAL A 35 -15.75 -45.26 -18.10
C VAL A 35 -16.65 -46.37 -18.61
N ALA A 36 -17.90 -46.37 -18.15
CA ALA A 36 -18.92 -47.31 -18.60
C ALA A 36 -19.53 -46.81 -19.91
N THR A 37 -19.31 -47.56 -20.99
CA THR A 37 -20.03 -47.46 -22.26
C THR A 37 -21.11 -48.54 -22.28
N ASN A 38 -22.14 -48.41 -23.12
CA ASN A 38 -23.26 -49.35 -23.18
C ASN A 38 -22.83 -50.83 -23.28
N ASP A 39 -21.74 -51.13 -23.99
CA ASP A 39 -21.26 -52.50 -24.21
C ASP A 39 -19.88 -52.82 -23.62
N ALA A 40 -19.19 -51.83 -23.04
CA ALA A 40 -17.83 -52.02 -22.58
C ALA A 40 -17.48 -51.08 -21.43
N LEU A 41 -16.58 -51.52 -20.55
CA LEU A 41 -16.00 -50.72 -19.48
C LEU A 41 -14.54 -50.42 -19.83
N THR A 42 -14.24 -49.17 -20.18
CA THR A 42 -12.89 -48.76 -20.56
C THR A 42 -12.17 -48.12 -19.39
N LEU A 43 -10.99 -48.62 -19.05
CA LEU A 43 -10.16 -48.09 -17.99
C LEU A 43 -9.20 -47.05 -18.56
N TYR A 44 -9.23 -45.85 -17.99
CA TYR A 44 -8.33 -44.76 -18.29
C TYR A 44 -7.49 -44.39 -17.07
N LEU A 45 -6.21 -44.12 -17.29
CA LEU A 45 -5.40 -43.39 -16.32
C LEU A 45 -5.52 -41.90 -16.63
N ARG A 46 -6.09 -41.13 -15.70
CA ARG A 46 -6.14 -39.68 -15.82
C ARG A 46 -4.86 -39.07 -15.27
N GLU A 47 -4.04 -38.54 -16.19
CA GLU A 47 -2.91 -37.68 -15.90
C GLU A 47 -3.34 -36.20 -16.09
N PRO A 48 -2.60 -35.21 -15.54
CA PRO A 48 -3.00 -33.80 -15.57
C PRO A 48 -3.21 -33.22 -16.98
N ARG A 49 -2.65 -33.85 -18.02
CA ARG A 49 -2.68 -33.38 -19.42
C ARG A 49 -3.14 -34.42 -20.44
N SER A 50 -3.43 -35.65 -20.04
CA SER A 50 -3.79 -36.74 -20.96
C SER A 50 -4.60 -37.83 -20.28
N ARG A 51 -5.41 -38.56 -21.07
CA ARG A 51 -6.07 -39.80 -20.66
C ARG A 51 -5.39 -40.95 -21.42
N ILE A 52 -4.74 -41.85 -20.68
CA ILE A 52 -4.10 -43.03 -21.27
C ILE A 52 -5.05 -44.21 -21.11
N ILE A 53 -5.37 -44.90 -22.21
CA ILE A 53 -6.19 -46.11 -22.19
C ILE A 53 -5.35 -47.24 -21.59
N ILE A 54 -5.84 -47.87 -20.53
CA ILE A 54 -5.24 -49.06 -19.89
C ILE A 54 -5.82 -50.34 -20.51
N GLY A 55 -7.06 -50.28 -20.99
CA GLY A 55 -7.70 -51.40 -21.65
C GLY A 55 -9.22 -51.31 -21.56
N THR A 56 -9.88 -52.15 -22.33
CA THR A 56 -11.33 -52.21 -22.44
C THR A 56 -11.79 -53.57 -21.95
N LEU A 57 -12.81 -53.61 -21.11
CA LEU A 57 -13.49 -54.82 -20.67
C LEU A 57 -14.81 -54.91 -21.42
N GLY A 58 -14.94 -55.87 -22.33
CA GLY A 58 -16.19 -56.12 -23.05
C GLY A 58 -17.29 -56.73 -22.16
N GLN A 59 -18.41 -57.10 -22.76
CA GLN A 59 -19.48 -57.83 -22.06
C GLN A 59 -19.13 -59.30 -21.77
N SER A 60 -18.15 -59.87 -22.47
CA SER A 60 -17.75 -61.27 -22.29
C SER A 60 -17.07 -61.45 -20.93
N GLU A 61 -17.51 -62.45 -20.17
CA GLU A 61 -17.08 -62.79 -18.81
C GLU A 61 -15.57 -63.15 -18.71
N THR A 62 -14.93 -63.32 -19.87
CA THR A 62 -13.49 -63.48 -20.00
C THR A 62 -12.78 -62.14 -19.87
N LEU A 63 -12.07 -61.95 -18.76
CA LEU A 63 -11.04 -60.91 -18.64
C LEU A 63 -10.09 -61.00 -19.84
N ASP A 64 -10.01 -59.93 -20.64
CA ASP A 64 -8.89 -59.75 -21.55
C ASP A 64 -7.61 -59.79 -20.72
N LEU A 65 -6.84 -60.88 -20.87
CA LEU A 65 -5.63 -61.14 -20.08
C LEU A 65 -4.69 -59.93 -20.12
N GLU A 66 -4.62 -59.25 -21.26
CA GLU A 66 -3.86 -58.04 -21.49
C GLU A 66 -4.32 -56.86 -20.61
N THR A 67 -5.63 -56.57 -20.58
CA THR A 67 -6.20 -55.49 -19.75
C THR A 67 -5.93 -55.74 -18.26
N SER A 68 -6.05 -56.99 -17.81
CA SER A 68 -5.77 -57.36 -16.42
C SER A 68 -4.28 -57.22 -16.06
N ALA A 69 -3.39 -57.58 -16.98
CA ALA A 69 -1.95 -57.47 -16.80
C ALA A 69 -1.50 -56.00 -16.76
N GLN A 70 -2.02 -55.17 -17.66
CA GLN A 70 -1.72 -53.72 -17.69
C GLN A 70 -2.25 -53.01 -16.44
N TYR A 71 -3.47 -53.32 -16.00
CA TYR A 71 -4.02 -52.76 -14.75
C TYR A 71 -3.19 -53.19 -13.53
N ARG A 72 -2.81 -54.47 -13.42
CA ARG A 72 -1.99 -54.98 -12.31
C ARG A 72 -0.58 -54.37 -12.32
N ALA A 73 0.03 -54.19 -13.49
CA ALA A 73 1.32 -53.50 -13.61
C ALA A 73 1.22 -52.04 -13.15
N LEU A 74 0.13 -51.36 -13.51
CA LEU A 74 -0.12 -49.98 -13.10
C LEU A 74 -0.34 -49.85 -11.57
N ARG A 75 -1.07 -50.79 -10.96
CA ARG A 75 -1.27 -50.90 -9.50
C ARG A 75 0.03 -51.22 -8.74
N LYS A 76 1.01 -51.88 -9.36
CA LYS A 76 2.33 -52.12 -8.74
C LYS A 76 3.28 -50.92 -8.88
N GLY A 77 3.05 -50.05 -9.86
CA GLY A 77 3.87 -48.87 -10.15
C GLY A 77 3.18 -47.54 -9.83
N LYS A 78 2.98 -46.71 -10.88
CA LYS A 78 2.53 -45.30 -10.77
C LYS A 78 1.19 -45.12 -10.05
N ALA A 79 0.29 -46.10 -10.08
CA ALA A 79 -1.08 -45.98 -9.57
C ALA A 79 -1.36 -46.84 -8.32
N ARG A 80 -0.32 -47.18 -7.55
CA ARG A 80 -0.44 -48.04 -6.34
C ARG A 80 -1.49 -47.59 -5.33
N HIS A 81 -1.67 -46.29 -5.19
CA HIS A 81 -2.69 -45.69 -4.30
C HIS A 81 -3.67 -44.80 -5.08
N ALA A 82 -3.83 -45.04 -6.38
CA ALA A 82 -4.76 -44.29 -7.19
C ALA A 82 -6.20 -44.53 -6.71
N ALA A 83 -6.98 -43.46 -6.61
CA ALA A 83 -8.42 -43.59 -6.45
C ALA A 83 -9.01 -44.17 -7.74
N ILE A 84 -10.01 -45.04 -7.60
CA ILE A 84 -10.75 -45.57 -8.74
C ILE A 84 -12.09 -44.83 -8.79
N ARG A 85 -12.40 -44.22 -9.93
CA ARG A 85 -13.65 -43.50 -10.17
C ARG A 85 -14.41 -44.23 -11.28
N LEU A 86 -15.67 -44.57 -11.04
CA LEU A 86 -16.56 -45.10 -12.07
C LEU A 86 -17.24 -43.91 -12.76
N VAL A 87 -17.04 -43.74 -14.06
CA VAL A 87 -17.68 -42.70 -14.87
C VAL A 87 -18.82 -43.35 -15.63
N LEU A 88 -20.03 -42.84 -15.45
CA LEU A 88 -21.24 -43.30 -16.12
C LEU A 88 -21.54 -42.44 -17.35
N PRO A 89 -22.21 -42.99 -18.38
CA PRO A 89 -22.62 -42.22 -19.54
C PRO A 89 -23.82 -41.33 -19.19
N ALA A 90 -24.04 -40.29 -20.00
CA ALA A 90 -25.18 -39.38 -19.86
C ALA A 90 -26.50 -40.13 -19.62
N GLY A 91 -27.30 -39.64 -18.67
CA GLY A 91 -28.64 -40.16 -18.39
C GLY A 91 -28.71 -41.38 -17.48
N ARG A 92 -27.58 -41.96 -17.03
CA ARG A 92 -27.59 -42.99 -15.97
C ARG A 92 -27.61 -42.44 -14.54
N ILE A 93 -27.29 -41.16 -14.38
CA ILE A 93 -27.44 -40.44 -13.11
C ILE A 93 -28.69 -39.57 -13.22
N MET A 94 -29.67 -39.83 -12.37
CA MET A 94 -30.84 -38.97 -12.26
C MET A 94 -30.51 -37.80 -11.34
N GLN A 95 -30.74 -36.58 -11.82
CA GLN A 95 -30.59 -35.37 -11.03
C GLN A 95 -31.95 -34.71 -10.82
N ARG A 96 -32.23 -34.30 -9.60
CA ARG A 96 -33.46 -33.60 -9.23
C ARG A 96 -33.14 -32.44 -8.30
N ASP A 97 -33.67 -31.27 -8.64
CA ASP A 97 -33.58 -30.10 -7.76
C ASP A 97 -34.71 -30.18 -6.72
N VAL A 98 -34.34 -30.10 -5.45
CA VAL A 98 -35.23 -30.20 -4.29
C VAL A 98 -35.06 -28.96 -3.44
N THR A 99 -36.16 -28.45 -2.89
CA THR A 99 -36.17 -27.27 -2.03
C THR A 99 -36.62 -27.69 -0.64
N LEU A 100 -35.78 -27.43 0.36
CA LEU A 100 -36.07 -27.70 1.77
C LEU A 100 -36.11 -26.40 2.57
N PRO A 101 -36.75 -26.38 3.76
CA PRO A 101 -36.63 -25.25 4.67
C PRO A 101 -35.18 -25.05 5.12
N LEU A 102 -34.73 -23.81 5.34
CA LEU A 102 -33.37 -23.51 5.78
C LEU A 102 -33.06 -24.14 7.15
N ALA A 103 -34.07 -24.34 8.01
CA ALA A 103 -33.94 -25.06 9.27
C ALA A 103 -33.43 -26.50 9.12
N ALA A 104 -33.66 -27.12 7.95
CA ALA A 104 -33.18 -28.46 7.62
C ALA A 104 -31.68 -28.53 7.32
N GLU A 105 -30.97 -27.39 7.26
CA GLU A 105 -29.55 -27.36 6.86
C GLU A 105 -28.63 -28.20 7.75
N GLN A 106 -28.96 -28.36 9.03
CA GLN A 106 -28.14 -29.13 9.97
C GLN A 106 -28.17 -30.64 9.69
N ASP A 107 -29.31 -31.15 9.20
CA ASP A 107 -29.58 -32.59 9.03
C ASP A 107 -30.07 -32.95 7.62
N LEU A 108 -29.56 -32.25 6.58
CA LEU A 108 -29.98 -32.45 5.18
C LEU A 108 -29.91 -33.91 4.74
N ALA A 109 -28.85 -34.64 5.12
CA ALA A 109 -28.69 -36.03 4.74
C ALA A 109 -29.78 -36.94 5.34
N ALA A 110 -30.15 -36.73 6.61
CA ALA A 110 -31.18 -37.52 7.26
C ALA A 110 -32.57 -37.22 6.67
N ILE A 111 -32.85 -35.95 6.39
CA ILE A 111 -34.12 -35.52 5.78
C ILE A 111 -34.24 -36.04 4.34
N LEU A 112 -33.17 -35.94 3.54
CA LEU A 112 -33.17 -36.46 2.17
C LEU A 112 -33.27 -37.98 2.13
N ALA A 113 -32.66 -38.69 3.08
CA ALA A 113 -32.82 -40.14 3.20
C ALA A 113 -34.28 -40.52 3.52
N TYR A 114 -34.95 -39.75 4.38
CA TYR A 114 -36.35 -39.96 4.71
C TYR A 114 -37.30 -39.59 3.55
N GLU A 115 -36.99 -38.55 2.77
CA GLU A 115 -37.80 -38.15 1.62
C GLU A 115 -37.50 -38.96 0.34
N MET A 116 -36.57 -39.90 0.38
CA MET A 116 -36.08 -40.60 -0.81
C MET A 116 -37.18 -41.43 -1.50
N ASP A 117 -38.07 -42.04 -0.72
CA ASP A 117 -39.23 -42.83 -1.17
C ASP A 117 -40.28 -41.96 -1.88
N ARG A 118 -40.35 -40.67 -1.53
CA ARG A 118 -41.22 -39.67 -2.18
C ARG A 118 -40.57 -39.05 -3.41
N LEU A 119 -39.24 -38.94 -3.41
CA LEU A 119 -38.47 -38.32 -4.48
C LEU A 119 -38.10 -39.30 -5.59
N THR A 120 -38.07 -40.60 -5.29
CA THR A 120 -37.68 -41.67 -6.21
C THR A 120 -38.54 -42.91 -5.97
N PRO A 121 -38.74 -43.79 -6.97
CA PRO A 121 -39.49 -45.03 -6.80
C PRO A 121 -38.70 -46.12 -6.05
N PHE A 122 -37.61 -45.78 -5.36
CA PHE A 122 -36.73 -46.71 -4.67
C PHE A 122 -36.44 -46.21 -3.24
N ASP A 123 -36.19 -47.14 -2.33
CA ASP A 123 -35.77 -46.81 -0.98
C ASP A 123 -34.32 -46.28 -0.98
N ALA A 124 -33.97 -45.47 0.02
CA ALA A 124 -32.63 -44.90 0.17
C ALA A 124 -31.52 -45.97 0.25
N GLU A 125 -31.83 -47.16 0.76
CA GLU A 125 -30.89 -48.29 0.85
C GLU A 125 -30.61 -48.97 -0.49
N ALA A 126 -31.53 -48.87 -1.45
CA ALA A 126 -31.39 -49.44 -2.78
C ALA A 126 -30.72 -48.48 -3.79
N LEU A 127 -30.30 -47.30 -3.31
CA LEU A 127 -29.73 -46.22 -4.11
C LEU A 127 -28.32 -45.86 -3.64
N TYR A 128 -27.49 -45.42 -4.59
CA TYR A 128 -26.37 -44.55 -4.28
C TYR A 128 -26.78 -43.11 -4.57
N TRP A 129 -26.57 -42.22 -3.61
CA TRP A 129 -27.01 -40.84 -3.72
C TRP A 129 -26.02 -39.90 -3.06
N ASP A 130 -25.98 -38.67 -3.57
CA ASP A 130 -25.24 -37.55 -3.00
C ASP A 130 -25.95 -36.25 -3.39
N PHE A 131 -25.66 -35.15 -2.70
CA PHE A 131 -26.31 -33.87 -2.95
C PHE A 131 -25.34 -32.70 -2.92
N ILE A 132 -25.63 -31.68 -3.72
CA ILE A 132 -24.92 -30.41 -3.68
C ILE A 132 -25.90 -29.28 -3.38
N VAL A 133 -25.50 -28.35 -2.51
CA VAL A 133 -26.29 -27.14 -2.23
C VAL A 133 -26.07 -26.16 -3.38
N LEU A 134 -27.15 -25.83 -4.10
CA LEU A 134 -27.12 -24.87 -5.21
C LEU A 134 -27.24 -23.44 -4.69
N ARG A 135 -28.20 -23.20 -3.79
CA ARG A 135 -28.54 -21.87 -3.28
C ARG A 135 -29.08 -21.94 -1.86
N ARG A 136 -28.77 -20.91 -1.07
CA ARG A 136 -29.38 -20.64 0.23
C ARG A 136 -30.09 -19.31 0.15
N ASP A 137 -31.37 -19.29 0.48
CA ASP A 137 -32.21 -18.09 0.50
C ASP A 137 -32.64 -17.82 1.94
N GLU A 138 -31.94 -16.89 2.59
CA GLU A 138 -32.23 -16.48 3.96
C GLU A 138 -33.52 -15.67 4.07
N ALA A 139 -33.92 -14.96 3.00
CA ALA A 139 -35.11 -14.12 3.00
C ALA A 139 -36.40 -14.97 2.93
N LEU A 140 -36.37 -16.04 2.14
CA LEU A 140 -37.47 -17.00 2.04
C LEU A 140 -37.36 -18.16 3.03
N GLY A 141 -36.25 -18.27 3.74
CA GLY A 141 -35.99 -19.37 4.68
C GLY A 141 -35.93 -20.73 3.99
N GLN A 142 -35.34 -20.79 2.78
CA GLN A 142 -35.30 -21.99 1.95
C GLN A 142 -33.86 -22.30 1.49
N ILE A 143 -33.59 -23.59 1.27
CA ILE A 143 -32.35 -24.09 0.69
C ILE A 143 -32.68 -24.95 -0.53
N MET A 144 -32.06 -24.61 -1.66
CA MET A 144 -32.17 -25.36 -2.90
C MET A 144 -30.95 -26.26 -3.07
N LEU A 145 -31.19 -27.53 -3.33
CA LEU A 145 -30.16 -28.55 -3.47
C LEU A 145 -30.44 -29.42 -4.69
N ARG A 146 -29.37 -29.90 -5.32
CA ARG A 146 -29.43 -30.87 -6.42
C ARG A 146 -29.09 -32.23 -5.88
N LEU A 147 -30.09 -33.10 -5.84
CA LEU A 147 -29.96 -34.50 -5.47
C LEU A 147 -29.56 -35.30 -6.72
N SER A 148 -28.48 -36.07 -6.61
CA SER A 148 -28.04 -37.00 -7.66
C SER A 148 -28.20 -38.43 -7.16
N VAL A 149 -28.92 -39.27 -7.90
CA VAL A 149 -29.25 -40.64 -7.52
C VAL A 149 -28.95 -41.63 -8.63
N VAL A 150 -28.47 -42.82 -8.25
CA VAL A 150 -28.23 -43.95 -9.13
C VAL A 150 -28.69 -45.25 -8.45
N PRO A 151 -29.56 -46.06 -9.08
CA PRO A 151 -29.95 -47.36 -8.54
C PRO A 151 -28.78 -48.33 -8.42
N GLN A 152 -28.68 -49.02 -7.28
CA GLN A 152 -27.63 -50.03 -7.06
C GLN A 152 -27.69 -51.16 -8.08
N ALA A 153 -28.91 -51.57 -8.46
CA ALA A 153 -29.13 -52.62 -9.46
C ALA A 153 -28.49 -52.31 -10.82
N SER A 154 -28.47 -51.04 -11.23
CA SER A 154 -27.87 -50.59 -12.50
C SER A 154 -26.33 -50.61 -12.46
N LEU A 155 -25.73 -50.58 -11.27
CA LEU A 155 -24.28 -50.57 -11.08
C LEU A 155 -23.69 -51.94 -10.79
N ARG A 156 -24.50 -52.89 -10.30
CA ARG A 156 -24.10 -54.27 -10.04
C ARG A 156 -23.27 -54.91 -11.17
N PRO A 157 -23.69 -54.91 -12.45
CA PRO A 157 -22.90 -55.52 -13.52
C PRO A 157 -21.56 -54.82 -13.75
N LEU A 158 -21.46 -53.51 -13.47
CA LEU A 158 -20.21 -52.75 -13.59
C LEU A 158 -19.27 -53.07 -12.41
N PHE A 159 -19.81 -53.24 -11.21
CA PHE A 159 -19.04 -53.63 -10.03
C PHE A 159 -18.55 -55.06 -10.10
N GLU A 160 -19.32 -56.00 -10.65
CA GLU A 160 -18.87 -57.38 -10.89
C GLU A 160 -17.65 -57.40 -11.83
N ARG A 161 -17.69 -56.63 -12.92
CA ARG A 161 -16.55 -56.50 -13.85
C ARG A 161 -15.33 -55.85 -13.21
N LEU A 162 -15.53 -54.86 -12.35
CA LEU A 162 -14.43 -54.24 -11.59
C LEU A 162 -13.88 -55.17 -10.50
N HIS A 163 -14.73 -56.00 -9.89
CA HIS A 163 -14.34 -56.98 -8.89
C HIS A 163 -13.39 -58.03 -9.48
N LEU A 164 -13.60 -58.45 -10.73
CA LEU A 164 -12.68 -59.31 -11.48
C LEU A 164 -11.26 -58.72 -11.59
N LEU A 165 -11.11 -57.40 -11.52
CA LEU A 165 -9.83 -56.71 -11.52
C LEU A 165 -9.33 -56.33 -10.11
N GLU A 166 -9.98 -56.79 -9.04
CA GLU A 166 -9.75 -56.32 -7.66
C GLU A 166 -9.83 -54.78 -7.55
N ALA A 167 -10.64 -54.17 -8.42
CA ALA A 167 -10.84 -52.74 -8.51
C ALA A 167 -12.10 -52.37 -7.73
N HIS A 168 -11.95 -51.66 -6.61
CA HIS A 168 -13.08 -51.11 -5.86
C HIS A 168 -13.27 -49.63 -6.22
N PRO A 169 -14.34 -49.26 -6.94
CA PRO A 169 -14.63 -47.87 -7.23
C PRO A 169 -14.99 -47.12 -5.94
N HIS A 170 -14.39 -45.95 -5.76
CA HIS A 170 -14.58 -45.14 -4.55
C HIS A 170 -15.58 -44.00 -4.76
N ALA A 171 -15.80 -43.61 -6.01
CA ALA A 171 -16.70 -42.55 -6.39
C ALA A 171 -17.32 -42.87 -7.74
N ILE A 172 -18.58 -42.50 -7.91
CA ILE A 172 -19.31 -42.56 -9.17
C ILE A 172 -19.39 -41.14 -9.70
N ALA A 173 -19.10 -40.94 -10.97
CA ALA A 173 -19.16 -39.65 -11.61
C ALA A 173 -19.94 -39.71 -12.92
N ASP A 174 -20.44 -38.55 -13.32
CA ASP A 174 -20.97 -38.34 -14.67
C ASP A 174 -19.83 -38.15 -15.69
N GLU A 175 -20.12 -38.21 -16.97
CA GLU A 175 -19.18 -37.99 -18.08
C GLU A 175 -18.47 -36.63 -18.03
N THR A 176 -19.15 -35.62 -17.48
CA THR A 176 -18.61 -34.27 -17.19
C THR A 176 -17.62 -34.27 -16.02
N GLY A 177 -17.70 -35.25 -15.13
CA GLY A 177 -16.89 -35.36 -13.91
C GLY A 177 -17.26 -34.37 -12.81
N GLU A 178 -18.33 -33.58 -12.99
CA GLU A 178 -18.79 -32.57 -12.03
C GLU A 178 -19.63 -33.17 -10.91
N THR A 179 -20.49 -34.12 -11.26
CA THR A 179 -21.31 -34.87 -10.31
C THR A 179 -20.47 -36.00 -9.74
N LEU A 180 -20.34 -36.06 -8.42
CA LEU A 180 -19.57 -37.11 -7.74
C LEU A 180 -20.40 -37.70 -6.60
N ILE A 181 -20.88 -38.93 -6.78
CA ILE A 181 -21.56 -39.68 -5.72
C ILE A 181 -20.52 -40.53 -4.99
N ARG A 182 -20.30 -40.25 -3.70
CA ARG A 182 -19.32 -40.96 -2.87
C ARG A 182 -19.94 -42.21 -2.27
N GLN A 183 -19.24 -43.35 -2.35
CA GLN A 183 -19.67 -44.54 -1.63
C GLN A 183 -19.23 -44.50 -0.17
N PRO A 184 -20.12 -44.84 0.79
CA PRO A 184 -19.78 -44.87 2.22
C PRO A 184 -18.80 -46.01 2.58
N VAL A 185 -18.68 -47.05 1.75
CA VAL A 185 -17.81 -48.23 1.99
C VAL A 185 -16.35 -47.97 1.61
N ALA A 186 -16.07 -46.97 0.79
CA ALA A 186 -14.70 -46.63 0.43
C ALA A 186 -14.16 -45.60 1.42
N ARG A 187 -13.08 -45.94 2.12
CA ARG A 187 -12.28 -45.02 2.96
C ARG A 187 -12.36 -43.60 2.42
N PRO A 188 -12.68 -42.60 3.25
CA PRO A 188 -13.03 -41.28 2.78
C PRO A 188 -11.96 -40.75 1.83
N LEU A 189 -12.34 -40.60 0.55
CA LEU A 189 -11.66 -39.74 -0.43
C LEU A 189 -11.92 -38.26 -0.09
N VAL A 190 -11.95 -37.94 1.21
CA VAL A 190 -11.55 -36.61 1.60
C VAL A 190 -10.09 -36.56 1.20
N ALA A 191 -9.77 -35.72 0.23
CA ALA A 191 -8.42 -35.25 -0.01
C ALA A 191 -7.97 -34.53 1.27
N ARG A 192 -7.68 -35.31 2.31
CA ARG A 192 -6.96 -34.84 3.47
C ARG A 192 -5.56 -34.69 2.93
N VAL A 193 -5.23 -33.45 2.59
CA VAL A 193 -3.86 -33.00 2.39
C VAL A 193 -3.18 -33.15 3.75
N SER A 194 -2.88 -34.39 4.11
CA SER A 194 -2.29 -34.81 5.37
C SER A 194 -1.28 -35.91 5.06
N ASP A 195 -0.42 -35.63 4.08
CA ASP A 195 0.92 -36.18 4.12
C ASP A 195 1.72 -35.28 5.08
N PRO A 196 2.15 -35.77 6.27
CA PRO A 196 2.89 -34.96 7.23
C PRO A 196 4.25 -34.46 6.69
N ARG A 197 4.70 -35.00 5.55
CA ARG A 197 5.90 -34.57 4.83
C ARG A 197 5.69 -33.31 3.96
N LEU A 198 4.45 -33.04 3.54
CA LEU A 198 4.05 -31.80 2.85
C LEU A 198 3.58 -30.72 3.83
N ALA A 199 3.20 -31.10 5.06
CA ALA A 199 2.85 -30.16 6.12
C ALA A 199 4.05 -29.34 6.63
N LEU A 200 5.28 -29.85 6.51
CA LEU A 200 6.48 -29.14 6.95
C LEU A 200 6.79 -27.89 6.09
N PRO A 201 6.84 -27.96 4.74
CA PRO A 201 7.07 -26.77 3.91
C PRO A 201 5.86 -25.84 3.88
N LEU A 202 4.62 -26.37 3.85
CA LEU A 202 3.40 -25.54 3.89
C LEU A 202 3.20 -24.86 5.26
N GLY A 203 3.53 -25.55 6.34
CA GLY A 203 3.61 -24.97 7.69
C GLY A 203 4.68 -23.88 7.76
N GLY A 204 5.86 -24.13 7.16
CA GLY A 204 6.91 -23.12 7.04
C GLY A 204 6.47 -21.87 6.28
N CYS A 205 5.85 -22.02 5.11
CA CYS A 205 5.37 -20.89 4.31
C CYS A 205 4.23 -20.12 5.00
N THR A 206 3.30 -20.81 5.68
CA THR A 206 2.22 -20.16 6.43
C THR A 206 2.73 -19.44 7.68
N LEU A 207 3.70 -20.03 8.39
CA LEU A 207 4.34 -19.42 9.55
C LEU A 207 5.21 -18.23 9.13
N LEU A 208 5.94 -18.34 8.02
CA LEU A 208 6.70 -17.23 7.43
C LEU A 208 5.77 -16.10 6.96
N ALA A 209 4.65 -16.42 6.32
CA ALA A 209 3.65 -15.42 5.93
C ALA A 209 2.99 -14.74 7.13
N CYS A 210 2.67 -15.48 8.20
CA CYS A 210 2.16 -14.91 9.45
C CYS A 210 3.21 -14.03 10.14
N LEU A 211 4.49 -14.44 10.11
CA LEU A 211 5.59 -13.68 10.68
C LEU A 211 5.83 -12.38 9.89
N LEU A 212 5.78 -12.43 8.55
CA LEU A 212 5.87 -11.26 7.68
C LEU A 212 4.67 -10.33 7.84
N LEU A 213 3.43 -10.85 7.93
CA LEU A 213 2.25 -10.03 8.21
C LEU A 213 2.30 -9.40 9.60
N GLY A 214 2.78 -10.13 10.61
CA GLY A 214 2.96 -9.64 11.97
C GLY A 214 4.04 -8.54 12.05
N LEU A 215 5.16 -8.72 11.35
CA LEU A 215 6.21 -7.70 11.19
C LEU A 215 5.68 -6.46 10.46
N PHE A 216 4.89 -6.64 9.41
CA PHE A 216 4.26 -5.54 8.67
C PHE A 216 3.26 -4.77 9.54
N TRP A 217 2.44 -5.47 10.34
CA TRP A 217 1.56 -4.85 11.32
C TRP A 217 2.31 -4.13 12.44
N HIS A 218 3.43 -4.70 12.90
CA HIS A 218 4.28 -4.05 13.89
C HIS A 218 4.93 -2.78 13.32
N GLN A 219 5.41 -2.83 12.07
CA GLN A 219 5.95 -1.66 11.38
C GLN A 219 4.89 -0.57 11.15
N SER A 220 3.66 -0.94 10.78
CA SER A 220 2.59 0.05 10.58
C SER A 220 2.22 0.76 11.89
N ARG A 221 2.22 0.05 13.03
CA ARG A 221 1.98 0.66 14.34
C ARG A 221 3.12 1.57 14.80
N VAL A 222 4.37 1.24 14.48
CA VAL A 222 5.54 2.07 14.79
C VAL A 222 5.55 3.36 13.96
N LEU A 223 5.10 3.30 12.70
CA LEU A 223 5.02 4.48 11.83
C LEU A 223 3.99 5.51 12.33
N SER A 224 2.83 5.05 12.82
CA SER A 224 1.82 5.93 13.43
C SER A 224 2.26 6.59 14.74
N GLY A 225 3.34 6.10 15.37
CA GLY A 225 3.96 6.73 16.54
C GLY A 225 4.84 7.92 16.16
N TYR A 226 5.61 7.79 15.08
CA TYR A 226 6.48 8.85 14.57
C TYR A 226 5.70 9.99 13.91
N GLU A 227 4.64 9.68 13.16
CA GLU A 227 3.74 10.70 12.59
C GLU A 227 3.17 11.62 13.70
N ARG A 228 2.79 11.02 14.83
CA ARG A 228 2.27 11.75 16.00
C ARG A 228 3.33 12.60 16.70
N GLN A 229 4.59 12.16 16.72
CA GLN A 229 5.68 12.98 17.26
C GLN A 229 6.02 14.15 16.32
N ILE A 230 6.00 13.92 15.00
CA ILE A 230 6.26 14.98 14.02
C ILE A 230 5.15 16.04 14.04
N ASP A 231 3.88 15.64 14.12
CA ASP A 231 2.77 16.59 14.20
C ASP A 231 2.73 17.35 15.54
N ALA A 232 3.11 16.70 16.65
CA ALA A 232 3.20 17.37 17.95
C ALA A 232 4.30 18.46 18.00
N LEU A 233 5.40 18.29 17.24
CA LEU A 233 6.49 19.26 17.19
C LEU A 233 6.34 20.32 16.08
N ARG A 234 5.39 20.14 15.15
CA ARG A 234 5.15 21.07 14.03
C ARG A 234 4.59 22.43 14.49
N GLY A 235 3.67 22.42 15.45
CA GLY A 235 3.09 23.64 16.02
C GLY A 235 4.13 24.55 16.67
N PRO A 236 4.93 24.07 17.63
CA PRO A 236 5.99 24.86 18.27
C PRO A 236 7.07 25.37 17.29
N ALA A 237 7.40 24.60 16.24
CA ALA A 237 8.36 25.02 15.22
C ALA A 237 7.84 26.16 14.32
N LEU A 238 6.54 26.14 14.01
CA LEU A 238 5.87 27.22 13.29
C LEU A 238 5.84 28.52 14.11
N GLU A 239 5.61 28.44 15.42
CA GLU A 239 5.67 29.61 16.31
C GLU A 239 7.10 30.17 16.44
N ALA A 240 8.10 29.30 16.62
CA ALA A 240 9.50 29.72 16.72
C ALA A 240 10.02 30.37 15.42
N SER A 241 9.62 29.85 14.26
CA SER A 241 9.99 30.42 12.97
C SER A 241 9.27 31.75 12.68
N ALA A 242 8.02 31.91 13.11
CA ALA A 242 7.30 33.17 13.02
C ALA A 242 7.96 34.26 13.89
N LEU A 243 8.32 33.94 15.13
CA LEU A 243 9.01 34.87 16.04
C LEU A 243 10.39 35.28 15.47
N ARG A 244 11.13 34.32 14.90
CA ARG A 244 12.43 34.60 14.28
C ARG A 244 12.32 35.55 13.09
N ARG A 245 11.29 35.40 12.24
CA ARG A 245 10.99 36.34 11.16
C ARG A 245 10.68 37.74 11.69
N THR A 246 9.88 37.86 12.75
CA THR A 246 9.58 39.17 13.35
C THR A 246 10.83 39.85 13.90
N ILE A 247 11.78 39.09 14.46
CA ILE A 247 13.07 39.61 14.94
C ILE A 247 13.96 40.03 13.76
N GLU A 248 14.02 39.24 12.70
CA GLU A 248 14.77 39.57 11.49
C GLU A 248 14.21 40.80 10.77
N ASP A 249 12.88 40.94 10.67
CA ASP A 249 12.21 42.10 10.09
C ASP A 249 12.50 43.38 10.88
N ARG A 250 12.47 43.31 12.22
CA ARG A 250 12.86 44.45 13.07
C ARG A 250 14.34 44.81 12.92
N ARG A 251 15.23 43.82 12.87
CA ARG A 251 16.68 44.05 12.67
C ARG A 251 17.00 44.63 11.29
N MET A 252 16.26 44.23 10.24
CA MET A 252 16.46 44.77 8.90
C MET A 252 16.03 46.25 8.79
N GLY A 253 15.00 46.67 9.53
CA GLY A 253 14.59 48.08 9.62
C GLY A 253 15.67 48.99 10.21
N GLU A 254 16.32 48.56 11.29
CA GLU A 254 17.42 49.30 11.93
C GLU A 254 18.69 49.32 11.06
N GLY A 255 18.99 48.21 10.38
CA GLY A 255 20.18 48.08 9.54
C GLY A 255 20.16 48.94 8.27
N ILE A 256 18.99 49.30 7.74
CA ILE A 256 18.87 50.19 6.57
C ILE A 256 19.12 51.65 6.98
N VAL A 257 18.57 52.08 8.12
CA VAL A 257 18.75 53.45 8.65
C VAL A 257 20.19 53.68 9.09
N ASN A 258 20.82 52.72 9.78
CA ASN A 258 22.24 52.84 10.16
C ASN A 258 23.19 52.83 8.96
N ARG A 259 22.92 52.04 7.92
CA ARG A 259 23.72 52.09 6.67
C ARG A 259 23.56 53.41 5.92
N ALA A 260 22.37 54.04 5.98
CA ALA A 260 22.16 55.37 5.43
C ALA A 260 22.92 56.46 6.23
N ARG A 261 22.88 56.40 7.57
CA ARG A 261 23.63 57.30 8.46
C ARG A 261 25.15 57.19 8.28
N GLN A 262 25.67 55.97 8.12
CA GLN A 262 27.10 55.73 7.87
C GLN A 262 27.57 56.26 6.52
N ARG A 263 26.72 56.25 5.48
CA ARG A 263 27.10 56.71 4.13
C ARG A 263 27.01 58.22 3.93
N LEU A 264 26.15 58.90 4.68
CA LEU A 264 25.84 60.33 4.47
C LEU A 264 26.33 61.24 5.60
N GLY A 265 26.83 60.68 6.71
CA GLY A 265 27.10 61.43 7.94
C GLY A 265 25.82 61.69 8.72
N ASP A 266 25.89 61.78 10.05
CA ASP A 266 24.70 62.12 10.87
C ASP A 266 24.37 63.61 10.69
N PRO A 267 23.26 63.97 10.01
CA PRO A 267 22.94 65.37 9.72
C PRO A 267 22.77 66.20 11.00
N MET A 268 22.31 65.57 12.09
CA MET A 268 22.09 66.26 13.36
C MET A 268 23.40 66.64 14.05
N GLN A 269 24.41 65.78 13.97
CA GLN A 269 25.73 66.07 14.54
C GLN A 269 26.44 67.18 13.75
N ILE A 270 26.26 67.22 12.43
CA ILE A 270 26.81 68.26 11.56
C ILE A 270 26.16 69.61 11.83
N ILE A 271 24.83 69.66 11.98
CA ILE A 271 24.09 70.89 12.29
C ILE A 271 24.47 71.42 13.67
N ALA A 272 24.61 70.55 14.67
CA ALA A 272 25.07 70.94 16.00
C ALA A 272 26.48 71.54 15.97
N ALA A 273 27.44 70.85 15.32
CA ALA A 273 28.81 71.35 15.17
C ALA A 273 28.87 72.68 14.42
N LEU A 274 28.03 72.88 13.40
CA LEU A 274 27.95 74.16 12.69
C LEU A 274 27.39 75.27 13.58
N THR A 275 26.44 74.97 14.46
CA THR A 275 25.84 75.96 15.36
C THR A 275 26.85 76.42 16.41
N ASP A 276 27.70 75.53 16.92
CA ASP A 276 28.75 75.87 17.89
C ASP A 276 29.92 76.66 17.28
N LEU A 277 30.19 76.47 15.99
CA LEU A 277 31.34 77.06 15.29
C LEU A 277 30.99 78.36 14.53
N LEU A 278 29.72 78.68 14.38
CA LEU A 278 29.28 79.87 13.66
C LEU A 278 29.24 81.07 14.62
N PRO A 279 30.03 82.13 14.38
CA PRO A 279 29.97 83.33 15.19
C PRO A 279 28.66 84.11 14.96
N ASP A 280 28.23 84.88 15.98
CA ASP A 280 26.95 85.61 16.01
C ASP A 280 26.77 86.65 14.86
N ASP A 281 27.85 86.98 14.15
CA ASP A 281 27.88 87.91 13.03
C ASP A 281 27.80 87.25 11.64
N ALA A 282 27.61 85.91 11.59
CA ALA A 282 27.47 85.12 10.38
C ALA A 282 26.08 84.45 10.28
N TRP A 283 25.46 84.57 9.10
CA TRP A 283 24.10 84.06 8.83
C TRP A 283 24.15 83.08 7.66
N LEU A 284 23.61 81.87 7.86
CA LEU A 284 23.50 80.85 6.81
C LEU A 284 22.17 81.00 6.06
N ALA A 285 22.23 80.99 4.73
CA ALA A 285 21.06 81.06 3.86
C ALA A 285 20.73 79.68 3.25
N ASP A 286 21.76 78.89 2.94
CA ASP A 286 21.59 77.55 2.38
C ASP A 286 22.63 76.59 2.95
N LEU A 287 22.17 75.36 3.24
CA LEU A 287 22.98 74.25 3.72
C LEU A 287 22.60 73.00 2.92
N SER A 288 23.54 72.51 2.12
CA SER A 288 23.36 71.32 1.30
C SER A 288 24.40 70.28 1.66
N LEU A 289 23.93 69.10 2.07
CA LEU A 289 24.73 67.92 2.35
C LEU A 289 24.56 66.89 1.23
N LYS A 290 25.61 66.68 0.42
CA LYS A 290 25.58 65.71 -0.68
C LYS A 290 26.86 64.88 -0.66
N GLN A 291 26.73 63.56 -0.60
CA GLN A 291 27.84 62.60 -0.77
C GLN A 291 29.07 62.88 0.12
N GLY A 292 28.85 63.28 1.38
CA GLY A 292 29.95 63.59 2.32
C GLY A 292 30.61 64.96 2.11
N GLN A 293 30.08 65.80 1.22
CA GLN A 293 30.46 67.20 1.07
C GLN A 293 29.37 68.09 1.64
N LEU A 294 29.80 69.03 2.49
CA LEU A 294 28.97 70.08 3.05
C LEU A 294 29.22 71.36 2.25
N ILE A 295 28.15 71.92 1.69
CA ILE A 295 28.18 73.24 1.07
C ILE A 295 27.32 74.17 1.90
N ILE A 296 27.92 75.27 2.35
CA ILE A 296 27.26 76.32 3.11
C ILE A 296 27.35 77.63 2.35
N SER A 297 26.24 78.35 2.27
CA SER A 297 26.20 79.69 1.67
C SER A 297 25.50 80.66 2.60
N GLY A 298 26.03 81.87 2.72
CA GLY A 298 25.57 82.82 3.72
C GLY A 298 26.21 84.19 3.60
N GLN A 299 26.07 85.00 4.65
CA GLN A 299 26.62 86.34 4.76
C GLN A 299 27.38 86.46 6.07
N SER A 300 28.58 87.05 6.03
CA SER A 300 29.41 87.29 7.23
C SER A 300 30.19 88.59 7.11
N ARG A 301 30.50 89.22 8.25
CA ARG A 301 31.37 90.42 8.31
C ARG A 301 32.84 90.06 8.07
N ASP A 302 33.27 88.86 8.46
CA ASP A 302 34.62 88.32 8.21
C ASP A 302 34.57 86.88 7.67
N PRO A 303 34.36 86.70 6.34
CA PRO A 303 34.35 85.37 5.74
C PRO A 303 35.68 84.63 5.81
N ALA A 304 36.81 85.34 5.88
CA ALA A 304 38.14 84.73 5.89
C ALA A 304 38.42 84.08 7.25
N GLY A 305 37.98 84.71 8.35
CA GLY A 305 38.01 84.12 9.69
C GLY A 305 37.16 82.85 9.82
N LEU A 306 36.03 82.75 9.11
CA LEU A 306 35.17 81.56 9.11
C LEU A 306 35.87 80.31 8.57
N ILE A 307 36.76 80.44 7.57
CA ILE A 307 37.53 79.30 7.06
C ILE A 307 38.47 78.76 8.13
N GLN A 308 39.11 79.64 8.92
CA GLN A 308 40.01 79.23 10.00
C GLN A 308 39.23 78.58 11.16
N GLY A 309 38.07 79.13 11.52
CA GLY A 309 37.19 78.53 12.54
C GLY A 309 36.69 77.14 12.13
N LEU A 310 36.21 77.00 10.90
CA LEU A 310 35.73 75.72 10.37
C LEU A 310 36.87 74.70 10.21
N GLY A 311 38.09 75.15 9.92
CA GLY A 311 39.27 74.29 9.78
C GLY A 311 39.80 73.73 11.10
N THR A 312 39.36 74.26 12.24
CA THR A 312 39.74 73.79 13.58
C THR A 312 38.82 72.65 14.07
N SER A 313 37.73 72.37 13.35
CA SER A 313 36.78 71.33 13.71
C SER A 313 37.31 69.92 13.42
N PRO A 314 37.14 68.96 14.34
CA PRO A 314 37.49 67.56 14.10
C PRO A 314 36.51 66.85 13.14
N VAL A 315 35.36 67.44 12.84
CA VAL A 315 34.29 66.85 12.00
C VAL A 315 34.37 67.32 10.54
N LEU A 316 34.90 68.52 10.30
CA LEU A 316 34.98 69.15 8.98
C LEU A 316 36.45 69.28 8.54
N HIS A 317 36.72 68.96 7.29
CA HIS A 317 38.06 69.00 6.71
C HIS A 317 38.08 69.87 5.46
N ASN A 318 39.23 70.51 5.23
CA ASN A 318 39.56 71.28 4.03
C ASN A 318 38.49 72.34 3.62
N PRO A 319 38.11 73.28 4.50
CA PRO A 319 37.17 74.34 4.14
C PRO A 319 37.79 75.29 3.11
N GLY A 320 37.08 75.54 2.01
CA GLY A 320 37.53 76.44 0.95
C GLY A 320 36.38 77.20 0.29
N PHE A 321 36.65 78.41 -0.21
CA PHE A 321 35.66 79.17 -0.97
C PHE A 321 35.41 78.53 -2.32
N ILE A 322 34.13 78.33 -2.66
CA ILE A 322 33.71 77.85 -3.99
C ILE A 322 33.15 78.95 -4.88
N ALA A 323 32.94 80.13 -4.32
CA ALA A 323 32.54 81.34 -5.05
C ALA A 323 33.35 82.55 -4.56
N PRO A 324 33.64 83.53 -5.44
CA PRO A 324 34.36 84.74 -5.04
C PRO A 324 33.55 85.55 -4.01
N VAL A 325 34.22 85.96 -2.93
CA VAL A 325 33.61 86.74 -1.84
C VAL A 325 33.22 88.12 -2.37
N THR A 326 31.93 88.42 -2.34
CA THR A 326 31.38 89.68 -2.88
C THR A 326 30.74 90.49 -1.76
N ARG A 327 31.11 91.75 -1.62
CA ARG A 327 30.48 92.68 -0.66
C ARG A 327 29.10 93.08 -1.14
N LEU A 328 28.10 93.00 -0.27
CA LEU A 328 26.74 93.46 -0.61
C LEU A 328 26.66 94.99 -0.55
N PRO A 329 26.09 95.67 -1.56
CA PRO A 329 25.93 97.11 -1.54
C PRO A 329 24.96 97.53 -0.42
N GLY A 330 25.42 98.40 0.49
CA GLY A 330 24.63 98.92 1.60
C GLY A 330 24.72 98.14 2.92
N GLN A 331 25.52 97.07 3.01
CA GLN A 331 25.73 96.31 4.25
C GLN A 331 27.22 96.06 4.52
N ASN A 332 27.64 96.06 5.80
CA ASN A 332 29.00 95.68 6.22
C ASN A 332 29.20 94.14 6.23
N ALA A 333 28.60 93.43 5.28
CA ALA A 333 28.64 91.97 5.18
C ALA A 333 29.00 91.55 3.76
N SER A 334 29.71 90.43 3.66
CA SER A 334 30.11 89.83 2.38
C SER A 334 29.40 88.48 2.21
N ALA A 335 28.86 88.24 1.01
CA ALA A 335 28.32 86.95 0.64
C ALA A 335 29.46 85.94 0.48
N PHE A 336 29.31 84.76 1.07
CA PHE A 336 30.26 83.66 0.97
C PHE A 336 29.56 82.36 0.57
N SER A 337 30.32 81.51 -0.11
CA SER A 337 29.96 80.11 -0.32
C SER A 337 31.19 79.26 -0.05
N ILE A 338 31.12 78.42 0.97
CA ILE A 338 32.22 77.59 1.47
C ILE A 338 31.84 76.13 1.27
N ARG A 339 32.79 75.34 0.78
CA ARG A 339 32.72 73.88 0.76
C ARG A 339 33.66 73.32 1.81
N ALA A 340 33.18 72.33 2.55
CA ALA A 340 33.98 71.50 3.44
C ALA A 340 33.67 70.01 3.19
N GLU A 341 34.65 69.16 3.44
CA GLU A 341 34.50 67.70 3.37
C GLU A 341 34.24 67.16 4.78
N ILE A 342 33.37 66.16 4.91
CA ILE A 342 33.05 65.56 6.21
C ILE A 342 34.03 64.42 6.47
N GLY A 343 34.83 64.57 7.52
CA GLY A 343 35.65 63.48 8.03
C GLY A 343 34.74 62.37 8.54
N HIS A 344 34.97 61.13 8.13
CA HIS A 344 34.30 59.99 8.76
C HIS A 344 34.62 60.02 10.26
N PRO A 345 33.63 59.86 11.16
CA PRO A 345 33.92 59.75 12.58
C PRO A 345 34.86 58.55 12.77
N VAL A 346 36.08 58.82 13.25
CA VAL A 346 37.03 57.81 13.66
C VAL A 346 36.33 56.92 14.68
N GLY A 347 36.12 55.65 14.31
CA GLY A 347 35.52 54.67 15.19
C GLY A 347 36.30 54.60 16.50
N THR A 348 35.59 54.72 17.62
CA THR A 348 36.12 54.43 18.95
C THR A 348 36.85 53.08 18.93
N PRO A 349 38.14 53.01 19.33
CA PRO A 349 38.85 51.74 19.41
C PRO A 349 38.16 50.84 20.44
N HIS A 350 37.87 49.61 20.02
CA HIS A 350 37.30 48.56 20.86
C HIS A 350 38.26 48.28 22.04
N ALA A 351 37.84 48.69 23.24
CA ALA A 351 38.57 48.43 24.46
C ALA A 351 38.40 46.97 24.89
N GLY A 352 39.51 46.22 24.84
CA GLY A 352 39.89 45.24 25.87
C GLY A 352 39.12 43.92 25.94
N ALA A 353 39.55 42.94 25.14
CA ALA A 353 39.65 41.58 25.64
C ALA A 353 40.92 41.48 26.50
N ARG A 354 40.76 41.36 27.81
CA ARG A 354 41.85 41.00 28.75
C ARG A 354 42.00 39.47 28.79
N PRO A 355 43.22 38.99 29.11
CA PRO A 355 43.74 37.67 28.71
C PRO A 355 43.06 36.47 29.36
#